data_AF-A0A4Y7PN66-F1
#
_entry.id   AF-A0A4Y7PN66-F1
#
_cell.length_a   1.000
_cell.length_b   1.000
_cell.length_c   1.000
_cell.angle_alpha   90.00
_cell.angle_beta   90.00
_cell.angle_gamma   90.00
#
_symmetry.space_group_name_H-M   'P 1'
#
loop_
_entity.id
_entity.type
_entity.pdbx_description
1 polymer ?
#
loop_
_entity_poly.entity_id
_entity_poly.type
_entity_poly.pdbx_seq_one_letter_code
_entity_poly.pdbx_strand_id
1 'polypeptide(L)'
;MPILCDTQDLVDDAVNDLSAADYIILDCEGQQLGMVDGELSLIQLGTPNAQRVYLIDAVVLDRSSLQPVLDLLADEGKRKVVWDGRQDYSELYHGLGTPICNVLDLQIVDVMSRTIRGEIEQRRIWRLGSRALSNRAVAAMQCEGVHAVNGLGKALQEHGVTGVSGKDTTVSSMHSAGQSITWMYRPLPSTLISYASHDLQMIASLYNHFNNRGYLSDLPTLLEQSKRFVSIHRDRGRPTRNNIYRSSNLLPLGILHPIEGPTKLCDKCNRPLSSEHFPTVGKGLQSGRRATCKVCQILTVRKANGY
;
A
#
# COMPACT_ATOMS: atom_id res chain seq x y z
N MET A 1 22.20 -12.38 4.29
CA MET A 1 21.98 -12.27 2.83
C MET A 1 20.62 -12.86 2.54
N PRO A 2 19.85 -12.31 1.59
CA PRO A 2 18.58 -12.90 1.18
C PRO A 2 18.80 -14.27 0.54
N ILE A 3 17.83 -15.16 0.69
CA ILE A 3 17.80 -16.49 0.08
C ILE A 3 16.85 -16.41 -1.12
N LEU A 4 17.37 -16.61 -2.34
CA LEU A 4 16.54 -16.74 -3.53
C LEU A 4 15.97 -18.16 -3.57
N CYS A 5 14.65 -18.30 -3.49
CA CYS A 5 13.95 -19.56 -3.54
C CYS A 5 13.42 -19.77 -4.96
N ASP A 6 14.14 -20.56 -5.76
CA ASP A 6 13.82 -20.92 -7.15
C ASP A 6 13.58 -22.43 -7.33
N THR A 7 13.53 -23.19 -6.23
CA THR A 7 13.21 -24.62 -6.17
C THR A 7 12.17 -24.92 -5.07
N GLN A 8 11.49 -26.06 -5.18
CA GLN A 8 10.51 -26.51 -4.17
C GLN A 8 11.14 -26.63 -2.77
N ASP A 9 12.30 -27.27 -2.65
CA ASP A 9 12.96 -27.48 -1.35
C ASP A 9 13.24 -26.16 -0.63
N LEU A 10 13.70 -25.14 -1.37
CA LEU A 10 13.94 -23.81 -0.82
C LEU A 10 12.66 -23.09 -0.44
N VAL A 11 11.55 -23.34 -1.14
CA VAL A 11 10.23 -22.83 -0.77
C VAL A 11 9.74 -23.50 0.51
N ASP A 12 9.87 -24.82 0.63
CA ASP A 12 9.44 -25.56 1.81
C ASP A 12 10.22 -25.13 3.06
N ASP A 13 11.53 -24.97 2.94
CA ASP A 13 12.39 -24.43 3.99
C ASP A 13 11.98 -23.02 4.41
N ALA A 14 11.68 -22.15 3.43
CA ALA A 14 11.21 -20.80 3.69
C ALA A 14 9.87 -20.80 4.44
N VAL A 15 8.89 -21.59 3.97
CA VAL A 15 7.56 -21.68 4.58
C VAL A 15 7.63 -22.25 5.99
N ASN A 16 8.50 -23.23 6.25
CA ASN A 16 8.72 -23.76 7.60
C ASN A 16 9.22 -22.69 8.57
N ASP A 17 10.22 -21.90 8.16
CA ASP A 17 10.77 -20.81 8.97
C ASP A 17 9.74 -19.69 9.21
N LEU A 18 9.08 -19.26 8.13
CA LEU A 18 8.08 -18.19 8.16
C LEU A 18 6.82 -18.57 8.95
N SER A 19 6.42 -19.83 8.91
CA SER A 19 5.27 -20.35 9.68
C SER A 19 5.55 -20.36 11.17
N ALA A 20 6.81 -20.53 11.59
CA ALA A 20 7.20 -20.47 12.99
C ALA A 20 7.30 -19.04 13.55
N ALA A 21 7.43 -18.03 12.68
CA ALA A 21 7.59 -16.63 13.10
C ALA A 21 6.27 -15.99 13.57
N ASP A 22 6.32 -15.06 14.53
CA ASP A 22 5.12 -14.39 15.07
C ASP A 22 4.32 -13.61 14.00
N TYR A 23 5.03 -13.01 13.07
CA TYR A 23 4.48 -12.33 11.90
C TYR A 23 5.50 -12.41 10.77
N ILE A 24 5.05 -12.18 9.54
CA ILE A 24 5.91 -12.09 8.38
C ILE A 24 5.80 -10.70 7.75
N ILE A 25 6.89 -10.23 7.17
CA ILE A 25 6.94 -9.00 6.38
C ILE A 25 6.79 -9.40 4.91
N LEU A 26 5.94 -8.71 4.18
CA LEU A 26 5.61 -9.00 2.79
C LEU A 26 5.79 -7.76 1.92
N ASP A 27 6.38 -7.98 0.75
CA ASP A 27 6.38 -7.06 -0.38
C ASP A 27 6.39 -7.90 -1.67
N CYS A 28 5.96 -7.32 -2.80
CA CYS A 28 6.01 -8.00 -4.10
C CYS A 28 6.63 -7.11 -5.16
N GLU A 29 7.26 -7.75 -6.16
CA GLU A 29 7.82 -7.05 -7.32
C GLU A 29 7.40 -7.72 -8.63
N GLY A 30 7.29 -6.92 -9.69
CA GLY A 30 6.79 -7.42 -10.97
C GLY A 30 6.66 -6.36 -12.05
N GLN A 31 6.27 -6.81 -13.23
CA GLN A 31 5.94 -5.92 -14.33
C GLN A 31 4.55 -5.32 -14.09
N GLN A 32 4.46 -3.99 -14.00
CA GLN A 32 3.17 -3.29 -13.81
C GLN A 32 2.32 -3.88 -12.67
N LEU A 33 2.98 -4.25 -11.57
CA LEU A 33 2.42 -5.01 -10.45
C LEU A 33 1.05 -4.47 -10.01
N GLY A 34 0.08 -5.38 -9.87
CA GLY A 34 -1.26 -5.12 -9.38
C GLY A 34 -2.19 -4.42 -10.39
N MET A 35 -1.68 -4.04 -11.57
CA MET A 35 -2.43 -3.38 -12.64
C MET A 35 -2.99 -4.38 -13.66
N VAL A 36 -3.89 -3.90 -14.52
CA VAL A 36 -4.30 -4.64 -15.73
C VAL A 36 -3.04 -4.99 -16.53
N ASP A 37 -2.94 -6.25 -16.97
CA ASP A 37 -1.77 -6.84 -17.65
C ASP A 37 -0.48 -6.85 -16.81
N GLY A 38 -0.60 -6.67 -15.49
CA GLY A 38 0.51 -6.85 -14.56
C GLY A 38 0.85 -8.31 -14.35
N GLU A 39 2.14 -8.59 -14.15
CA GLU A 39 2.68 -9.92 -13.89
C GLU A 39 3.60 -9.90 -12.67
N LEU A 40 3.38 -10.85 -11.77
CA LEU A 40 4.21 -11.07 -10.59
C LEU A 40 5.56 -11.67 -10.98
N SER A 41 6.65 -11.12 -10.45
CA SER A 41 7.98 -11.69 -10.61
C SER A 41 8.52 -12.32 -9.34
N LEU A 42 8.32 -11.66 -8.20
CA LEU A 42 8.99 -11.98 -6.95
C LEU A 42 8.04 -11.71 -5.79
N ILE A 43 7.97 -12.65 -4.84
CA ILE A 43 7.34 -12.43 -3.54
C ILE A 43 8.47 -12.34 -2.52
N GLN A 44 8.58 -11.22 -1.81
CA GLN A 44 9.56 -11.05 -0.76
C GLN A 44 8.93 -11.34 0.59
N LEU A 45 9.53 -12.25 1.36
CA LEU A 45 9.05 -12.64 2.68
C LEU A 45 10.16 -12.51 3.70
N GLY A 46 9.89 -11.80 4.79
CA GLY A 46 10.81 -11.60 5.90
C GLY A 46 10.26 -12.11 7.22
N THR A 47 11.12 -12.69 8.06
CA THR A 47 10.81 -12.89 9.47
C THR A 47 10.87 -11.55 10.24
N PRO A 48 10.45 -11.49 11.52
CA PRO A 48 10.55 -10.29 12.33
C PRO A 48 11.95 -9.68 12.28
N ASN A 49 12.02 -8.34 12.27
CA ASN A 49 13.25 -7.56 12.08
C ASN A 49 13.96 -7.79 10.73
N ALA A 50 13.31 -8.45 9.75
CA ALA A 50 13.94 -8.94 8.53
C ALA A 50 15.20 -9.78 8.81
N GLN A 51 15.19 -10.56 9.90
CA GLN A 51 16.33 -11.39 10.32
C GLN A 51 16.69 -12.43 9.25
N ARG A 52 15.67 -13.04 8.66
CA ARG A 52 15.75 -13.88 7.47
C ARG A 52 14.86 -13.28 6.40
N VAL A 53 15.37 -13.29 5.17
CA VAL A 53 14.69 -12.77 3.99
C VAL A 53 14.73 -13.84 2.90
N TYR A 54 13.56 -14.17 2.39
CA TYR A 54 13.31 -15.12 1.32
C TYR A 54 12.74 -14.38 0.12
N LEU A 55 13.29 -14.63 -1.06
CA LEU A 55 12.85 -14.07 -2.33
C LEU A 55 12.29 -15.22 -3.17
N ILE A 56 10.98 -15.36 -3.20
CA ILE A 56 10.30 -16.46 -3.89
C ILE A 56 10.15 -16.10 -5.37
N ASP A 57 10.83 -16.84 -6.24
CA ASP A 57 10.90 -16.57 -7.67
C ASP A 57 9.64 -17.06 -8.41
N ALA A 58 8.65 -16.18 -8.56
CA ALA A 58 7.37 -16.52 -9.20
C ALA A 58 7.46 -16.69 -10.73
N VAL A 59 8.60 -16.36 -11.35
CA VAL A 59 8.83 -16.58 -12.80
C VAL A 59 9.35 -17.98 -13.06
N VAL A 60 10.21 -18.49 -12.16
CA VAL A 60 10.84 -19.81 -12.31
C VAL A 60 9.95 -20.91 -11.72
N LEU A 61 9.31 -20.64 -10.58
CA LEU A 61 8.49 -21.62 -9.87
C LEU A 61 7.15 -21.83 -10.57
N ASP A 62 6.74 -23.09 -10.67
CA ASP A 62 5.39 -23.42 -11.12
C ASP A 62 4.33 -23.18 -10.03
N ARG A 63 3.07 -23.31 -10.43
CA ARG A 63 1.95 -23.03 -9.53
C ARG A 63 1.93 -23.95 -8.31
N SER A 64 2.26 -25.23 -8.47
CA SER A 64 2.34 -26.17 -7.35
C SER A 64 3.41 -25.75 -6.35
N SER A 65 4.55 -25.29 -6.84
CA SER A 65 5.67 -24.87 -6.00
C SER A 65 5.38 -23.57 -5.25
N LEU A 66 4.57 -22.69 -5.82
CA LEU A 66 4.11 -21.48 -5.12
C LEU A 66 3.02 -21.77 -4.09
N GLN A 67 2.29 -22.88 -4.18
CA GLN A 67 1.09 -23.10 -3.38
C GLN A 67 1.32 -23.03 -1.85
N PRO A 68 2.40 -23.59 -1.26
CA PRO A 68 2.67 -23.45 0.16
C PRO A 68 2.82 -21.99 0.62
N VAL A 69 3.43 -21.14 -0.22
CA VAL A 69 3.54 -19.69 0.05
C VAL A 69 2.17 -19.03 -0.03
N LEU A 70 1.37 -19.36 -1.03
CA LEU A 70 0.03 -18.81 -1.20
C LEU A 70 -0.90 -19.18 -0.03
N ASP A 71 -0.80 -20.42 0.46
CA ASP A 71 -1.54 -20.88 1.63
C ASP A 71 -1.14 -20.09 2.89
N LEU A 72 0.15 -19.84 3.08
CA LEU A 72 0.67 -19.01 4.18
C LEU A 72 0.16 -17.55 4.10
N LEU A 73 0.06 -16.98 2.90
CA LEU A 73 -0.48 -15.63 2.68
C LEU A 73 -1.99 -15.57 2.95
N ALA A 74 -2.73 -16.63 2.64
CA ALA A 74 -4.16 -16.76 2.89
C ALA A 74 -4.51 -17.12 4.35
N ASP A 75 -3.55 -17.62 5.13
CA ASP A 75 -3.77 -18.01 6.53
C ASP A 75 -4.18 -16.80 7.40
N GLU A 76 -5.35 -16.87 8.03
CA GLU A 76 -5.82 -15.85 8.98
C GLU A 76 -5.04 -15.88 10.30
N GLY A 77 -4.44 -17.01 10.67
CA GLY A 77 -3.60 -17.16 11.85
C GLY A 77 -2.25 -16.46 11.74
N LYS A 78 -1.73 -16.28 10.53
CA LYS A 78 -0.44 -15.61 10.29
C LYS A 78 -0.63 -14.14 9.94
N ARG A 79 -0.02 -13.23 10.72
CA ARG A 79 -0.03 -11.80 10.37
C ARG A 79 0.97 -11.48 9.27
N LYS A 80 0.52 -10.73 8.26
CA LYS A 80 1.37 -10.14 7.21
C LYS A 80 1.53 -8.64 7.45
N VAL A 81 2.77 -8.17 7.58
CA VAL A 81 3.10 -6.75 7.72
C VAL A 81 3.58 -6.23 6.36
N VAL A 82 2.92 -5.20 5.84
CA VAL A 82 3.20 -4.63 4.51
C VAL A 82 3.36 -3.11 4.60
N TRP A 83 3.93 -2.51 3.55
CA TRP A 83 3.84 -1.08 3.33
C TRP A 83 3.11 -0.81 2.02
N ASP A 84 1.89 -0.25 2.09
CA ASP A 84 1.09 0.03 0.89
C ASP A 84 0.76 -1.24 0.08
N GLY A 85 0.17 -2.24 0.74
CA GLY A 85 -0.09 -3.58 0.20
C GLY A 85 -1.15 -3.67 -0.90
N ARG A 86 -1.59 -2.54 -1.47
CA ARG A 86 -2.69 -2.46 -2.44
C ARG A 86 -2.37 -3.16 -3.74
N GLN A 87 -1.16 -2.98 -4.26
CA GLN A 87 -0.75 -3.61 -5.52
C GLN A 87 -0.39 -5.07 -5.31
N ASP A 88 0.25 -5.42 -4.18
CA ASP A 88 0.55 -6.80 -3.82
C ASP A 88 -0.73 -7.62 -3.69
N TYR A 89 -1.71 -7.10 -2.95
CA TYR A 89 -3.02 -7.73 -2.84
C TYR A 89 -3.69 -7.87 -4.21
N SER A 90 -3.68 -6.82 -5.03
CA SER A 90 -4.29 -6.82 -6.37
C SER A 90 -3.64 -7.87 -7.28
N GLU A 91 -2.32 -8.01 -7.23
CA GLU A 91 -1.58 -8.99 -8.01
C GLU A 91 -1.89 -10.42 -7.55
N LEU A 92 -1.71 -10.70 -6.26
CA LEU A 92 -1.92 -12.02 -5.67
C LEU A 92 -3.37 -12.50 -5.80
N TYR A 93 -4.34 -11.62 -5.55
CA TYR A 93 -5.75 -11.98 -5.62
C TYR A 93 -6.23 -12.23 -7.05
N HIS A 94 -5.97 -11.29 -7.97
CA HIS A 94 -6.48 -11.42 -9.34
C HIS A 94 -5.59 -12.29 -10.23
N GLY A 95 -4.29 -12.35 -9.97
CA GLY A 95 -3.32 -13.10 -10.77
C GLY A 95 -3.14 -14.53 -10.29
N LEU A 96 -3.18 -14.73 -8.96
CA LEU A 96 -2.94 -16.03 -8.33
C LEU A 96 -4.14 -16.53 -7.52
N GLY A 97 -5.30 -15.88 -7.56
CA GLY A 97 -6.50 -16.33 -6.83
C GLY A 97 -6.34 -16.34 -5.31
N THR A 98 -5.33 -15.65 -4.77
CA THR A 98 -4.92 -15.78 -3.36
C THR A 98 -5.15 -14.46 -2.62
N PRO A 99 -6.05 -14.41 -1.62
CA PRO A 99 -6.19 -13.24 -0.76
C PRO A 99 -5.00 -13.14 0.21
N ILE A 100 -4.62 -11.92 0.58
CA ILE A 100 -3.78 -11.69 1.76
C ILE A 100 -4.70 -11.49 2.97
N CYS A 101 -4.67 -12.42 3.92
CA CYS A 101 -5.47 -12.35 5.15
C CYS A 101 -4.66 -11.74 6.31
N ASN A 102 -5.30 -11.34 7.42
CA ASN A 102 -4.63 -10.83 8.63
C ASN A 102 -3.46 -9.86 8.35
N VAL A 103 -3.74 -8.80 7.60
CA VAL A 103 -2.76 -7.85 7.08
C VAL A 103 -2.70 -6.59 7.94
N LEU A 104 -1.48 -6.19 8.31
CA LEU A 104 -1.18 -4.90 8.93
C LEU A 104 -0.39 -4.05 7.93
N ASP A 105 -1.05 -3.03 7.40
CA ASP A 105 -0.44 -2.06 6.49
C ASP A 105 0.11 -0.87 7.28
N LEU A 106 1.43 -0.70 7.25
CA LEU A 106 2.12 0.34 8.00
C LEU A 106 1.86 1.76 7.48
N GLN A 107 1.33 1.92 6.26
CA GLN A 107 0.91 3.22 5.75
C GLN A 107 -0.36 3.70 6.47
N ILE A 108 -1.23 2.78 6.89
CA ILE A 108 -2.37 3.09 7.78
C ILE A 108 -1.88 3.47 9.16
N VAL A 109 -0.91 2.73 9.72
CA VAL A 109 -0.29 3.07 11.01
C VAL A 109 0.36 4.45 10.95
N ASP A 110 1.06 4.81 9.87
CA ASP A 110 1.62 6.15 9.67
C ASP A 110 0.53 7.24 9.74
N VAL A 111 -0.59 7.06 9.04
CA VAL A 111 -1.72 8.01 9.07
C VAL A 111 -2.30 8.12 10.48
N MET A 112 -2.57 7.00 11.15
CA MET A 112 -3.15 6.98 12.49
C MET A 112 -2.21 7.56 13.55
N SER A 113 -0.90 7.33 13.42
CA SER A 113 0.11 7.88 14.33
C SER A 113 0.13 9.40 14.36
N ARG A 114 -0.32 10.07 13.28
CA ARG A 114 -0.33 11.54 13.21
C ARG A 114 -1.29 12.14 14.25
N THR A 115 -2.43 11.50 14.48
CA THR A 115 -3.37 11.90 15.55
C THR A 115 -2.71 11.77 16.92
N ILE A 116 -2.01 10.65 17.17
CA ILE A 116 -1.27 10.41 18.42
C ILE A 116 -0.16 11.46 18.61
N ARG A 117 0.52 11.85 17.52
CA ARG A 117 1.54 12.92 17.51
C ARG A 117 0.96 14.34 17.56
N GLY A 118 -0.36 14.51 17.68
CA GLY A 118 -1.02 15.81 17.77
C GLY A 118 -1.03 16.60 16.46
N GLU A 119 -1.12 15.93 15.31
CA GLU A 119 -1.27 16.60 14.02
C GLU A 119 -2.55 17.45 13.99
N ILE A 120 -2.36 18.76 13.79
CA ILE A 120 -3.46 19.71 13.62
C ILE A 120 -3.93 19.78 12.16
N GLU A 121 -5.15 20.28 11.98
CA GLU A 121 -5.83 20.41 10.69
C GLU A 121 -5.01 21.15 9.63
N GLN A 122 -4.33 22.23 10.01
CA GLN A 122 -3.49 23.01 9.10
C GLN A 122 -2.34 22.16 8.53
N ARG A 123 -1.76 21.27 9.34
CA ARG A 123 -0.70 20.36 8.89
C ARG A 123 -1.26 19.25 8.01
N ARG A 124 -2.46 18.73 8.30
CA ARG A 124 -3.17 17.80 7.40
C ARG A 124 -3.42 18.43 6.03
N ILE A 125 -3.96 19.64 5.99
CA ILE A 125 -4.19 20.41 4.74
C ILE A 125 -2.87 20.61 3.99
N TRP A 126 -1.79 20.97 4.69
CA TRP A 126 -0.47 21.17 4.08
C TRP A 126 0.03 19.92 3.34
N ARG A 127 -0.25 18.71 3.85
CA ARG A 127 0.13 17.46 3.20
C ARG A 127 -0.68 17.15 1.93
N LEU A 128 -1.89 17.70 1.81
CA LEU A 128 -2.71 17.60 0.61
C LEU A 128 -2.25 18.57 -0.49
N GLY A 129 -1.44 19.57 -0.15
CA GLY A 129 -0.81 20.44 -1.13
C GLY A 129 0.13 19.69 -2.08
N SER A 130 0.30 20.23 -3.28
CA SER A 130 1.32 19.81 -4.24
C SER A 130 1.73 20.99 -5.11
N ARG A 131 2.72 20.79 -5.99
CA ARG A 131 3.07 21.81 -7.02
C ARG A 131 1.86 22.18 -7.89
N ALA A 132 0.94 21.23 -8.09
CA ALA A 132 -0.27 21.39 -8.88
C ALA A 132 -1.49 21.87 -8.08
N LEU A 133 -1.39 21.99 -6.75
CA LEU A 133 -2.49 22.44 -5.89
C LEU A 133 -1.96 23.10 -4.61
N SER A 134 -2.05 24.42 -4.52
CA SER A 134 -1.54 25.16 -3.36
C SER A 134 -2.35 24.89 -2.09
N ASN A 135 -1.71 25.04 -0.93
CA ASN A 135 -2.39 24.87 0.38
C ASN A 135 -3.58 25.82 0.56
N ARG A 136 -3.51 27.04 0.01
CA ARG A 136 -4.64 27.99 0.03
C ARG A 136 -5.81 27.47 -0.79
N ALA A 137 -5.55 26.85 -1.94
CA ALA A 137 -6.59 26.23 -2.75
C ALA A 137 -7.19 25.01 -2.04
N VAL A 138 -6.37 24.14 -1.44
CA VAL A 138 -6.86 23.01 -0.63
C VAL A 138 -7.74 23.49 0.53
N ALA A 139 -7.31 24.52 1.27
CA ALA A 139 -8.06 25.06 2.39
C ALA A 139 -9.43 25.64 1.99
N ALA A 140 -9.58 26.07 0.73
CA ALA A 140 -10.86 26.50 0.16
C ALA A 140 -11.73 25.31 -0.32
N MET A 141 -11.20 24.08 -0.32
CA MET A 141 -11.94 22.85 -0.64
C MET A 141 -12.53 22.22 0.63
N GLN A 142 -13.71 21.63 0.51
CA GLN A 142 -14.33 20.79 1.55
C GLN A 142 -13.61 19.43 1.60
N CYS A 143 -12.42 19.38 2.22
CA CYS A 143 -11.51 18.23 2.21
C CYS A 143 -11.37 17.55 3.58
N GLU A 144 -12.32 17.76 4.48
CA GLU A 144 -12.34 17.15 5.81
C GLU A 144 -12.33 15.61 5.68
N GLY A 145 -11.48 14.97 6.48
CA GLY A 145 -11.28 13.51 6.47
C GLY A 145 -10.41 12.97 5.32
N VAL A 146 -9.88 13.83 4.44
CA VAL A 146 -8.93 13.41 3.40
C VAL A 146 -7.50 13.40 3.96
N HIS A 147 -6.79 12.29 3.83
CA HIS A 147 -5.39 12.17 4.25
C HIS A 147 -4.48 11.90 3.05
N ALA A 148 -3.31 12.53 3.02
CA ALA A 148 -2.23 12.09 2.15
C ALA A 148 -1.44 10.97 2.82
N VAL A 149 -1.07 9.97 2.04
CA VAL A 149 -0.17 8.89 2.47
C VAL A 149 1.26 9.18 2.02
N ASN A 150 2.24 8.72 2.80
CA ASN A 150 3.65 8.85 2.47
C ASN A 150 4.14 7.59 1.72
N GLY A 151 5.17 7.74 0.89
CA GLY A 151 5.98 6.61 0.45
C GLY A 151 6.94 6.16 1.57
N LEU A 152 7.43 4.92 1.49
CA LEU A 152 8.21 4.25 2.53
C LEU A 152 9.40 5.08 3.03
N GLY A 153 10.25 5.57 2.12
CA GLY A 153 11.42 6.39 2.47
C GLY A 153 11.05 7.71 3.15
N LYS A 154 9.96 8.36 2.72
CA LYS A 154 9.49 9.60 3.35
C LYS A 154 8.93 9.35 4.75
N ALA A 155 8.29 8.22 4.97
CA ALA A 155 7.82 7.84 6.31
C ALA A 155 9.00 7.60 7.26
N LEU A 156 10.03 6.85 6.85
CA LEU A 156 11.26 6.68 7.65
C LEU A 156 11.85 8.03 8.05
N GLN A 157 11.99 8.95 7.09
CA GLN A 157 12.50 10.29 7.35
C GLN A 157 11.61 11.06 8.33
N GLU A 158 10.30 11.04 8.14
CA GLU A 158 9.36 11.77 8.99
C GLU A 158 9.32 11.24 10.43
N HIS A 159 9.55 9.95 10.63
CA HIS A 159 9.63 9.32 11.95
C HIS A 159 11.03 9.34 12.57
N GLY A 160 12.03 9.86 11.84
CA GLY A 160 13.41 9.91 12.32
C GLY A 160 14.03 8.52 12.51
N VAL A 161 13.61 7.53 11.71
CA VAL A 161 14.18 6.18 11.77
C VAL A 161 15.55 6.21 11.09
N THR A 162 16.59 6.00 11.89
CA THR A 162 18.00 5.97 11.45
C THR A 162 18.52 4.54 11.31
N GLY A 163 19.63 4.36 10.60
CA GLY A 163 20.30 3.05 10.50
C GLY A 163 19.86 2.20 9.31
N VAL A 164 18.94 2.71 8.49
CA VAL A 164 18.58 2.13 7.19
C VAL A 164 18.84 3.20 6.12
N SER A 165 19.57 2.84 5.07
CA SER A 165 19.74 3.71 3.92
C SER A 165 18.38 4.02 3.25
N GLY A 166 18.32 5.11 2.50
CA GLY A 166 17.16 5.35 1.63
C GLY A 166 17.09 4.32 0.50
N LYS A 167 15.96 4.30 -0.23
CA LYS A 167 15.79 3.43 -1.40
C LYS A 167 16.93 3.63 -2.40
N ASP A 168 17.36 2.53 -3.05
CA ASP A 168 18.32 2.61 -4.16
C ASP A 168 17.75 3.53 -5.24
N THR A 169 18.49 4.60 -5.53
CA THR A 169 18.06 5.62 -6.49
C THR A 169 17.95 5.06 -7.90
N THR A 170 18.76 4.05 -8.26
CA THR A 170 18.76 3.40 -9.56
C THR A 170 17.45 2.67 -9.80
N VAL A 171 17.06 1.79 -8.89
CA VAL A 171 15.81 1.02 -9.00
C VAL A 171 14.59 1.94 -8.87
N SER A 172 14.65 2.94 -7.98
CA SER A 172 13.61 3.97 -7.87
C SER A 172 13.41 4.75 -9.19
N SER A 173 14.52 5.07 -9.88
CA SER A 173 14.48 5.68 -11.21
C SER A 173 13.94 4.71 -12.28
N MET A 174 14.24 3.42 -12.20
CA MET A 174 13.68 2.40 -13.11
C MET A 174 12.15 2.32 -13.00
N HIS A 175 11.59 2.28 -11.78
CA HIS A 175 10.14 2.34 -11.58
C HIS A 175 9.55 3.62 -12.17
N SER A 176 10.20 4.76 -11.93
CA SER A 176 9.76 6.06 -12.44
C SER A 176 9.81 6.13 -13.98
N ALA A 177 10.78 5.47 -14.60
CA ALA A 177 10.93 5.37 -16.06
C ALA A 177 10.03 4.29 -16.70
N GLY A 178 9.23 3.57 -15.91
CA GLY A 178 8.36 2.51 -16.41
C GLY A 178 9.10 1.26 -16.87
N GLN A 179 10.32 1.03 -16.37
CA GLN A 179 11.17 -0.09 -16.74
C GLN A 179 10.88 -1.34 -15.88
N SER A 180 9.64 -1.53 -15.39
CA SER A 180 9.28 -2.64 -14.50
C SER A 180 9.48 -4.03 -15.13
N ILE A 181 9.58 -4.12 -16.46
CA ILE A 181 9.87 -5.37 -17.18
C ILE A 181 11.20 -6.01 -16.75
N THR A 182 12.16 -5.23 -16.23
CA THR A 182 13.45 -5.76 -15.77
C THR A 182 13.31 -6.77 -14.63
N TRP A 183 12.22 -6.68 -13.85
CA TRP A 183 11.91 -7.68 -12.83
C TRP A 183 11.67 -9.06 -13.44
N MET A 184 11.30 -9.18 -14.71
CA MET A 184 10.98 -10.46 -15.36
C MET A 184 12.23 -11.19 -15.88
N TYR A 185 13.40 -10.55 -15.93
CA TYR A 185 14.61 -11.18 -16.45
C TYR A 185 15.23 -12.17 -15.46
N ARG A 186 15.80 -13.26 -15.99
CA ARG A 186 16.54 -14.28 -15.23
C ARG A 186 17.93 -14.55 -15.85
N PRO A 187 18.98 -14.82 -15.05
CA PRO A 187 18.99 -14.80 -13.58
C PRO A 187 18.68 -13.40 -13.02
N LEU A 188 18.04 -13.34 -11.84
CA LEU A 188 17.64 -12.06 -11.26
C LEU A 188 18.89 -11.23 -10.92
N PRO A 189 19.02 -9.99 -11.42
CA PRO A 189 20.19 -9.16 -11.14
C PRO A 189 20.43 -8.95 -9.65
N SER A 190 21.69 -8.99 -9.22
CA SER A 190 22.08 -8.82 -7.80
C SER A 190 21.64 -7.49 -7.21
N THR A 191 21.52 -6.45 -8.04
CA THR A 191 20.98 -5.14 -7.66
C THR A 191 19.50 -5.23 -7.27
N LEU A 192 18.70 -5.98 -8.03
CA LEU A 192 17.28 -6.22 -7.73
C LEU A 192 17.11 -7.12 -6.50
N ILE A 193 17.95 -8.14 -6.34
CA ILE A 193 18.01 -8.97 -5.11
C ILE A 193 18.31 -8.11 -3.87
N SER A 194 19.30 -7.22 -3.98
CA SER A 194 19.70 -6.34 -2.87
C SER A 194 18.60 -5.33 -2.54
N TYR A 195 17.97 -4.75 -3.56
CA TYR A 195 16.85 -3.83 -3.40
C TYR A 195 15.64 -4.50 -2.73
N ALA A 196 15.22 -5.66 -3.24
CA ALA A 196 14.09 -6.43 -2.72
C ALA A 196 14.30 -6.81 -1.24
N SER A 197 15.52 -7.20 -0.87
CA SER A 197 15.85 -7.45 0.53
C SER A 197 15.88 -6.18 1.38
N HIS A 198 16.28 -5.05 0.81
CA HIS A 198 16.36 -3.78 1.51
C HIS A 198 14.99 -3.18 1.83
N ASP A 199 14.01 -3.31 0.93
CA ASP A 199 12.64 -2.83 1.19
C ASP A 199 12.02 -3.55 2.42
N LEU A 200 12.25 -4.85 2.59
CA LEU A 200 11.85 -5.57 3.82
C LEU A 200 12.55 -5.03 5.10
N GLN A 201 13.83 -4.65 5.02
CA GLN A 201 14.54 -4.04 6.16
C GLN A 201 13.96 -2.67 6.53
N MET A 202 13.57 -1.88 5.53
CA MET A 202 12.90 -0.59 5.71
C MET A 202 11.53 -0.77 6.39
N ILE A 203 10.73 -1.74 5.93
CA ILE A 203 9.43 -2.08 6.53
C ILE A 203 9.62 -2.56 7.98
N ALA A 204 10.57 -3.46 8.22
CA ALA A 204 10.91 -3.96 9.56
C ALA A 204 11.26 -2.82 10.53
N SER A 205 12.05 -1.86 10.06
CA SER A 205 12.50 -0.73 10.88
C SER A 205 11.37 0.23 11.25
N LEU A 206 10.41 0.46 10.33
CA LEU A 206 9.19 1.20 10.65
C LEU A 206 8.28 0.44 11.60
N TYR A 207 8.11 -0.87 11.41
CA TYR A 207 7.33 -1.70 12.33
C TYR A 207 7.87 -1.57 13.76
N ASN A 208 9.18 -1.75 13.93
CA ASN A 208 9.85 -1.63 15.21
C ASN A 208 9.69 -0.24 15.82
N HIS A 209 9.85 0.81 15.01
CA HIS A 209 9.62 2.18 15.47
C HIS A 209 8.17 2.37 15.94
N PHE A 210 7.18 1.94 15.16
CA PHE A 210 5.77 2.07 15.50
C PHE A 210 5.39 1.28 16.75
N ASN A 211 5.94 0.07 16.90
CA ASN A 211 5.77 -0.74 18.11
C ASN A 211 6.34 -0.03 19.34
N ASN A 212 7.59 0.44 19.26
CA ASN A 212 8.29 1.11 20.37
C ASN A 212 7.64 2.45 20.76
N ARG A 213 6.97 3.12 19.82
CA ARG A 213 6.20 4.35 20.06
C ARG A 213 4.78 4.10 20.55
N GLY A 214 4.34 2.85 20.62
CA GLY A 214 2.97 2.50 21.00
C GLY A 214 1.93 2.81 19.91
N TYR A 215 2.32 3.06 18.67
CA TYR A 215 1.38 3.34 17.58
C TYR A 215 0.59 2.10 17.12
N LEU A 216 1.01 0.91 17.57
CA LEU A 216 0.32 -0.36 17.34
C LEU A 216 -0.63 -0.76 18.48
N SER A 217 -0.91 0.15 19.43
CA SER A 217 -1.70 -0.16 20.62
C SER A 217 -3.13 -0.62 20.33
N ASP A 218 -3.79 -0.02 19.31
CA ASP A 218 -5.13 -0.41 18.85
C ASP A 218 -5.04 -1.30 17.60
N LEU A 219 -4.38 -2.44 17.78
CA LEU A 219 -4.13 -3.37 16.70
C LEU A 219 -5.40 -3.90 16.00
N PRO A 220 -6.51 -4.25 16.69
CA PRO A 220 -7.72 -4.72 16.01
C PRO A 220 -8.29 -3.70 15.02
N THR A 221 -8.36 -2.43 15.41
CA THR A 221 -8.80 -1.36 14.50
C THR A 221 -7.85 -1.21 13.31
N LEU A 222 -6.53 -1.24 13.56
CA LEU A 222 -5.54 -1.14 12.49
C LEU A 222 -5.67 -2.28 11.48
N LEU A 223 -5.83 -3.53 11.93
CA LEU A 223 -6.01 -4.69 11.05
C LEU A 223 -7.27 -4.55 10.19
N GLU A 224 -8.38 -4.08 10.75
CA GLU A 224 -9.62 -3.85 10.00
C GLU A 224 -9.47 -2.73 8.96
N GLN A 225 -8.77 -1.64 9.31
CA GLN A 225 -8.47 -0.56 8.37
C GLN A 225 -7.53 -1.02 7.26
N SER A 226 -6.47 -1.76 7.62
CA SER A 226 -5.50 -2.33 6.67
C SER A 226 -6.16 -3.32 5.72
N LYS A 227 -7.02 -4.22 6.20
CA LYS A 227 -7.81 -5.12 5.37
C LYS A 227 -8.60 -4.36 4.30
N ARG A 228 -9.37 -3.34 4.69
CA ARG A 228 -10.11 -2.49 3.73
C ARG A 228 -9.18 -1.77 2.75
N PHE A 229 -8.00 -1.36 3.23
CA PHE A 229 -7.05 -0.59 2.44
C PHE A 229 -6.41 -1.44 1.34
N VAL A 230 -5.81 -2.58 1.69
CA VAL A 230 -5.12 -3.43 0.72
C VAL A 230 -6.10 -4.08 -0.26
N SER A 231 -7.31 -4.43 0.19
CA SER A 231 -8.32 -5.07 -0.65
C SER A 231 -9.14 -4.09 -1.51
N ILE A 232 -8.73 -2.82 -1.62
CA ILE A 232 -9.47 -1.75 -2.31
C ILE A 232 -9.80 -2.06 -3.79
N HIS A 233 -9.05 -2.98 -4.41
CA HIS A 233 -9.21 -3.40 -5.80
C HIS A 233 -9.88 -4.78 -5.97
N ARG A 234 -10.27 -5.44 -4.89
CA ARG A 234 -10.90 -6.77 -4.92
C ARG A 234 -12.13 -6.81 -5.84
N ASP A 235 -13.14 -5.99 -5.55
CA ASP A 235 -14.44 -6.08 -6.24
C ASP A 235 -14.52 -5.22 -7.52
N ARG A 236 -13.50 -4.39 -7.77
CA ARG A 236 -13.47 -3.41 -8.89
C ARG A 236 -12.47 -3.76 -9.98
N GLY A 237 -11.91 -4.97 -9.93
CA GLY A 237 -10.83 -5.42 -10.80
C GLY A 237 -9.53 -4.64 -10.60
N ARG A 238 -8.52 -4.93 -11.40
CA ARG A 238 -7.23 -4.23 -11.36
C ARG A 238 -7.33 -2.79 -11.89
N PRO A 239 -6.63 -1.79 -11.31
CA PRO A 239 -6.53 -0.46 -11.89
C PRO A 239 -5.71 -0.47 -13.19
N THR A 240 -5.97 0.47 -14.09
CA THR A 240 -5.07 0.75 -15.23
C THR A 240 -4.05 1.81 -14.83
N ARG A 241 -2.87 1.79 -15.46
CA ARG A 241 -1.74 2.69 -15.17
C ARG A 241 -2.12 4.18 -15.15
N ASN A 242 -3.01 4.60 -16.05
CA ASN A 242 -3.41 6.00 -16.21
C ASN A 242 -4.63 6.39 -15.35
N ASN A 243 -5.15 5.49 -14.51
CA ASN A 243 -6.30 5.78 -13.65
C ASN A 243 -5.87 6.44 -12.33
N ILE A 244 -5.65 7.76 -12.40
CA ILE A 244 -5.27 8.56 -11.23
C ILE A 244 -6.26 8.48 -10.06
N TYR A 245 -7.53 8.14 -10.31
CA TYR A 245 -8.56 8.08 -9.27
C TYR A 245 -8.49 6.78 -8.45
N ARG A 246 -7.69 5.82 -8.90
CA ARG A 246 -7.47 4.52 -8.25
C ARG A 246 -6.03 4.31 -7.80
N SER A 247 -5.09 5.11 -8.32
CA SER A 247 -3.66 5.01 -8.02
C SER A 247 -3.11 6.39 -7.65
N SER A 248 -3.41 6.85 -6.43
CA SER A 248 -2.95 8.14 -5.91
C SER A 248 -2.37 8.04 -4.50
N ASN A 249 -1.65 9.09 -4.09
CA ASN A 249 -1.12 9.27 -2.74
C ASN A 249 -2.16 9.85 -1.74
N LEU A 250 -3.45 9.79 -2.06
CA LEU A 250 -4.52 10.16 -1.14
C LEU A 250 -5.19 8.89 -0.63
N LEU A 251 -5.37 8.81 0.69
CA LEU A 251 -6.05 7.70 1.33
C LEU A 251 -7.50 7.65 0.83
N PRO A 252 -7.98 6.51 0.29
CA PRO A 252 -9.37 6.38 -0.09
C PRO A 252 -10.31 6.60 1.12
N LEU A 253 -11.38 7.38 0.93
CA LEU A 253 -12.41 7.63 1.96
C LEU A 253 -13.08 6.33 2.44
N GLY A 254 -13.51 6.24 3.70
CA GLY A 254 -14.12 5.00 4.22
C GLY A 254 -13.14 3.84 4.47
N ILE A 255 -11.83 4.12 4.49
CA ILE A 255 -10.81 3.17 4.96
C ILE A 255 -10.67 3.22 6.48
N LEU A 256 -10.50 4.42 7.04
CA LEU A 256 -10.31 4.59 8.49
C LEU A 256 -11.58 4.25 9.28
N HIS A 257 -12.74 4.54 8.72
CA HIS A 257 -14.04 4.22 9.30
C HIS A 257 -14.88 3.44 8.27
N PRO A 258 -15.61 2.40 8.70
CA PRO A 258 -16.52 1.69 7.81
C PRO A 258 -17.60 2.66 7.28
N ILE A 259 -18.08 2.37 6.08
CA ILE A 259 -19.14 3.16 5.45
C ILE A 259 -20.48 2.64 5.96
N GLU A 260 -21.17 3.45 6.74
CA GLU A 260 -22.48 3.12 7.29
C GLU A 260 -23.60 3.83 6.53
N GLY A 261 -24.74 3.15 6.41
CA GLY A 261 -25.96 3.70 5.83
C GLY A 261 -25.99 3.76 4.29
N PRO A 262 -26.91 4.55 3.72
CA PRO A 262 -27.10 4.67 2.28
C PRO A 262 -25.85 5.23 1.58
N THR A 263 -25.45 4.58 0.48
CA THR A 263 -24.27 4.98 -0.30
C THR A 263 -24.65 5.47 -1.69
N LYS A 264 -23.80 6.31 -2.26
CA LYS A 264 -23.83 6.73 -3.66
C LYS A 264 -22.47 6.46 -4.31
N LEU A 265 -22.47 6.06 -5.58
CA LEU A 265 -21.24 5.91 -6.35
C LEU A 265 -20.64 7.28 -6.71
N CYS A 266 -19.33 7.42 -6.51
CA CYS A 266 -18.57 8.56 -7.03
C CYS A 266 -18.34 8.42 -8.54
N ASP A 267 -18.68 9.44 -9.33
CA ASP A 267 -18.57 9.46 -10.80
C ASP A 267 -17.15 9.24 -11.37
N LYS A 268 -16.10 9.31 -10.52
CA LYS A 268 -14.70 9.19 -10.95
C LYS A 268 -14.04 7.89 -10.49
N CYS A 269 -14.10 7.59 -9.19
CA CYS A 269 -13.47 6.38 -8.65
C CYS A 269 -14.44 5.20 -8.53
N ASN A 270 -15.73 5.39 -8.82
CA ASN A 270 -16.80 4.38 -8.70
C ASN A 270 -16.85 3.71 -7.32
N ARG A 271 -16.42 4.42 -6.27
CA ARG A 271 -16.50 3.93 -4.90
C ARG A 271 -17.89 4.24 -4.32
N PRO A 272 -18.58 3.27 -3.72
CA PRO A 272 -19.77 3.54 -2.92
C PRO A 272 -19.33 4.29 -1.66
N LEU A 273 -19.90 5.47 -1.43
CA LEU A 273 -19.55 6.35 -0.32
C LEU A 273 -20.82 6.99 0.27
N SER A 274 -20.83 7.22 1.58
CA SER A 274 -21.87 8.01 2.25
C SER A 274 -21.86 9.47 1.78
N SER A 275 -22.99 10.16 1.90
CA SER A 275 -23.20 11.51 1.37
C SER A 275 -22.22 12.57 1.90
N GLU A 276 -21.68 12.38 3.10
CA GLU A 276 -20.68 13.26 3.73
C GLU A 276 -19.34 13.30 2.99
N HIS A 277 -19.01 12.25 2.23
CA HIS A 277 -17.79 12.14 1.44
C HIS A 277 -17.84 12.96 0.13
N PHE A 278 -18.93 13.68 -0.09
CA PHE A 278 -19.14 14.54 -1.24
C PHE A 278 -19.26 16.01 -0.79
N PRO A 279 -18.52 16.93 -1.42
CA PRO A 279 -18.67 18.35 -1.13
C PRO A 279 -20.10 18.83 -1.33
N THR A 280 -20.55 19.74 -0.48
CA THR A 280 -21.81 20.45 -0.64
C THR A 280 -21.75 21.42 -1.83
N VAL A 281 -22.89 21.62 -2.49
CA VAL A 281 -23.12 22.63 -3.53
C VAL A 281 -24.43 23.35 -3.26
N GLY A 282 -24.56 24.59 -3.73
CA GLY A 282 -25.73 25.43 -3.46
C GLY A 282 -25.72 26.06 -2.05
N LYS A 283 -26.77 26.82 -1.73
CA LYS A 283 -26.97 27.45 -0.42
C LYS A 283 -28.39 27.20 0.07
N GLY A 284 -28.57 27.09 1.39
CA GLY A 284 -29.89 26.95 2.02
C GLY A 284 -30.66 25.69 1.56
N LEU A 285 -31.95 25.84 1.29
CA LEU A 285 -32.86 24.74 0.90
C LEU A 285 -32.52 24.09 -0.45
N GLN A 286 -31.64 24.69 -1.27
CA GLN A 286 -31.13 24.11 -2.52
C GLN A 286 -29.77 23.43 -2.34
N SER A 287 -29.36 23.12 -1.11
CA SER A 287 -28.10 22.44 -0.85
C SER A 287 -28.13 21.01 -1.38
N GLY A 288 -27.21 20.69 -2.29
CA GLY A 288 -26.99 19.35 -2.81
C GLY A 288 -25.59 18.83 -2.50
N ARG A 289 -25.29 17.62 -2.99
CA ARG A 289 -23.95 17.03 -2.95
C ARG A 289 -23.38 16.91 -4.35
N ARG A 290 -22.09 17.17 -4.53
CA ARG A 290 -21.40 16.89 -5.79
C ARG A 290 -21.50 15.40 -6.11
N ALA A 291 -21.40 15.06 -7.39
CA ALA A 291 -21.38 13.67 -7.83
C ALA A 291 -19.99 13.02 -7.71
N THR A 292 -18.95 13.82 -7.50
CA THR A 292 -17.56 13.36 -7.29
C THR A 292 -17.13 13.60 -5.84
N CYS A 293 -16.49 12.60 -5.21
CA CYS A 293 -16.08 12.65 -3.82
C CYS A 293 -14.90 13.62 -3.56
N LYS A 294 -14.66 13.95 -2.28
CA LYS A 294 -13.61 14.91 -1.85
C LYS A 294 -12.21 14.56 -2.40
N VAL A 295 -11.84 13.28 -2.38
CA VAL A 295 -10.54 12.80 -2.92
C VAL A 295 -10.46 13.04 -4.44
N CYS A 296 -11.48 12.60 -5.19
CA CYS A 296 -11.47 12.74 -6.63
C CYS A 296 -11.52 14.21 -7.09
N GLN A 297 -12.14 15.11 -6.32
CA GLN A 297 -12.08 16.55 -6.58
C GLN A 297 -10.64 17.08 -6.53
N ILE A 298 -9.87 16.71 -5.50
CA ILE A 298 -8.45 17.08 -5.39
C ILE A 298 -7.67 16.55 -6.59
N LEU A 299 -7.87 15.28 -6.95
CA LEU A 299 -7.18 14.64 -8.07
C LEU A 299 -7.54 15.26 -9.42
N THR A 300 -8.80 15.65 -9.62
CA THR A 300 -9.22 16.35 -10.86
C THR A 300 -8.53 17.70 -11.00
N VAL A 301 -8.41 18.49 -9.93
CA VAL A 301 -7.71 19.78 -9.98
C VAL A 301 -6.21 19.58 -10.21
N ARG A 302 -5.59 18.62 -9.51
CA ARG A 302 -4.19 18.26 -9.73
C ARG A 302 -3.93 17.88 -11.18
N LYS A 303 -4.76 17.00 -11.77
CA LYS A 303 -4.66 16.59 -13.18
C LYS A 303 -4.76 17.78 -14.14
N ALA A 304 -5.71 18.68 -13.90
CA ALA A 304 -5.89 19.88 -14.74
C ALA A 304 -4.65 20.80 -14.72
N ASN A 305 -3.87 20.75 -13.64
CA ASN A 305 -2.66 21.55 -13.44
C ASN A 305 -1.36 20.77 -13.75
N GLY A 306 -1.44 19.67 -14.50
CA GLY A 306 -0.26 18.93 -14.99
C GLY A 306 0.37 17.96 -13.97
N TYR A 307 -0.42 17.45 -13.03
CA TYR A 307 -0.03 16.35 -12.12
C TYR A 307 -0.48 14.98 -12.64
#